data_AF-A0A6J1GCB0-F1
#
_entry.id   AF-A0A6J1GCB0-F1
#
_cell.length_a   1.000
_cell.length_b   1.000
_cell.length_c   1.000
_cell.angle_alpha   90.00
_cell.angle_beta   90.00
_cell.angle_gamma   90.00
#
_symmetry.space_group_name_H-M   'P 1'
#
loop_
_entity.id
_entity.type
_entity.pdbx_description
1 polymer ?
#
loop_
_entity_poly.entity_id
_entity_poly.type
_entity_poly.pdbx_seq_one_letter_code
_entity_poly.pdbx_strand_id
1 'polypeptide(L)'
;MLFRILPVVFFFFAVVDACSPSDRAALLAFKAALKEPYLGIFNSWTGDSCCGGWYGVSCDPDTLKVTDISLRGESEDPIFEKAGRTGYMTGSISPEICKLDSLTILIVADWKGISGEIPKCLTKLSHLRVLDLVGNKISGEIPKDIGNLNKLTVLNIADNAISGAIPASIVNIGSLKHLDLRNNQITGEIPSDFGKLGMLSRALLGRNQITGAIPSSVTKMYRLADLDLSMNGISGIIPENIGNMPVLSTLNLDSNRISGQIPPTLISNGGLGILNLSRNALEGHIPDVFCTDSYFMALDLSFNALKGPIPNSLSSAKYVGHLDLSHNHLCGSIPIGSPFDHLEASSFTNNDCLCGNPLRTC
;
A
#
# COMPACT_ATOMS: atom_id res chain seq x y z
N MET A 1 -35.91 36.65 64.56
CA MET A 1 -34.60 36.50 63.91
C MET A 1 -34.83 35.63 62.66
N LEU A 2 -35.07 36.24 61.50
CA LEU A 2 -35.25 35.50 60.24
C LEU A 2 -33.87 35.26 59.62
N PHE A 3 -33.48 34.00 59.47
CA PHE A 3 -32.31 33.62 58.67
C PHE A 3 -32.68 33.64 57.18
N ARG A 4 -32.07 34.56 56.41
CA ARG A 4 -32.07 34.52 54.94
C ARG A 4 -31.14 33.39 54.50
N ILE A 5 -31.69 32.36 53.86
CA ILE A 5 -30.92 31.38 53.09
C ILE A 5 -30.69 32.00 51.72
N LEU A 6 -29.44 32.31 51.37
CA LEU A 6 -29.08 32.61 49.99
C LEU A 6 -29.04 31.30 49.18
N PRO A 7 -29.60 31.26 47.96
CA PRO A 7 -29.42 30.12 47.07
C PRO A 7 -27.98 30.13 46.55
N VAL A 8 -27.24 29.05 46.83
CA VAL A 8 -25.97 28.77 46.16
C VAL A 8 -26.31 28.31 44.75
N VAL A 9 -26.08 29.19 43.77
CA VAL A 9 -26.16 28.83 42.35
C VAL A 9 -24.93 27.99 42.02
N PHE A 10 -25.11 26.67 41.91
CA PHE A 10 -24.13 25.80 41.29
C PHE A 10 -24.10 26.12 39.79
N PHE A 11 -23.08 26.84 39.34
CA PHE A 11 -22.70 26.83 37.94
C PHE A 11 -22.17 25.43 37.62
N PHE A 12 -23.00 24.60 37.00
CA PHE A 12 -22.47 23.50 36.20
C PHE A 12 -21.72 24.15 35.03
N PHE A 13 -20.40 24.29 35.17
CA PHE A 13 -19.55 24.39 33.99
C PHE A 13 -19.68 23.04 33.29
N ALA A 14 -20.49 22.96 32.24
CA ALA A 14 -20.32 21.90 31.26
C ALA A 14 -18.85 21.96 30.86
N VAL A 15 -18.12 20.87 31.10
CA VAL A 15 -16.75 20.73 30.60
C VAL A 15 -16.88 20.90 29.09
N VAL A 16 -16.42 22.04 28.58
CA VAL A 16 -16.52 22.31 27.16
C VAL A 16 -15.45 21.42 26.53
N ASP A 17 -15.87 20.44 25.72
CA ASP A 17 -15.00 19.56 24.93
C ASP A 17 -14.35 20.36 23.78
N ALA A 18 -13.61 21.40 24.16
CA ALA A 18 -12.92 22.34 23.30
C ALA A 18 -11.43 21.99 23.25
N CYS A 19 -10.89 21.91 22.04
CA CYS A 19 -9.45 21.78 21.84
C CYS A 19 -8.73 23.09 22.19
N SER A 20 -7.41 23.01 22.33
CA SER A 20 -6.58 24.20 22.62
C SER A 20 -6.80 25.31 21.57
N PRO A 21 -6.69 26.61 21.93
CA PRO A 21 -6.82 27.70 20.96
C PRO A 21 -5.85 27.60 19.78
N SER A 22 -4.65 27.04 20.01
CA SER A 22 -3.65 26.78 18.97
C SER A 22 -4.10 25.68 18.02
N ASP A 23 -4.61 24.58 18.56
CA ASP A 23 -5.10 23.45 17.77
C ASP A 23 -6.32 23.86 16.93
N ARG A 24 -7.24 24.61 17.55
CA ARG A 24 -8.40 25.18 16.86
C ARG A 24 -7.99 26.10 15.72
N ALA A 25 -7.01 26.99 15.95
CA ALA A 25 -6.52 27.89 14.90
C ALA A 25 -5.89 27.10 13.74
N ALA A 26 -5.12 26.05 14.03
CA ALA A 26 -4.54 25.17 13.03
C ALA A 26 -5.62 24.43 12.21
N LEU A 27 -6.64 23.88 12.87
CA LEU A 27 -7.78 23.25 12.20
C LEU A 27 -8.55 24.24 11.31
N LEU A 28 -8.82 25.44 11.78
CA LEU A 28 -9.51 26.46 10.98
C LEU A 28 -8.67 26.91 9.78
N ALA A 29 -7.35 27.03 9.93
CA ALA A 29 -6.45 27.31 8.81
C ALA A 29 -6.38 26.15 7.80
N PHE A 30 -6.43 24.90 8.29
CA PHE A 30 -6.54 23.71 7.45
C PHE A 30 -7.86 23.69 6.68
N LYS A 31 -9.00 23.93 7.35
CA LYS A 31 -10.33 24.08 6.72
C LYS A 31 -10.34 25.21 5.68
N ALA A 32 -9.71 26.35 5.96
CA ALA A 32 -9.67 27.48 5.03
C ALA A 32 -8.90 27.18 3.73
N ALA A 33 -7.99 26.20 3.75
CA ALA A 33 -7.27 25.73 2.57
C ALA A 33 -8.06 24.69 1.74
N LEU A 34 -9.26 24.32 2.18
CA LEU A 34 -10.08 23.26 1.62
C LEU A 34 -11.46 23.78 1.20
N LYS A 35 -12.01 23.18 0.15
CA LYS A 35 -13.35 23.48 -0.36
C LYS A 35 -14.08 22.19 -0.69
N GLU A 36 -15.05 21.86 0.16
CA GLU A 36 -15.97 20.73 0.02
C GLU A 36 -17.38 21.29 -0.22
N PRO A 37 -17.89 21.26 -1.47
CA PRO A 37 -19.10 22.00 -1.82
C PRO A 37 -20.40 21.18 -1.73
N TYR A 38 -20.36 19.88 -1.41
CA TYR A 38 -21.50 18.98 -1.63
C TYR A 38 -22.04 18.30 -0.38
N LEU A 39 -21.18 17.85 0.53
CA LEU A 39 -21.57 17.06 1.69
C LEU A 39 -21.78 17.93 2.93
N GLY A 40 -21.13 19.10 2.98
CA GLY A 40 -21.18 19.98 4.14
C GLY A 40 -20.38 19.42 5.32
N ILE A 41 -19.29 18.68 5.08
CA ILE A 41 -18.46 18.08 6.15
C ILE A 41 -18.00 19.13 7.17
N PHE A 42 -17.73 20.34 6.70
CA PHE A 42 -17.22 21.45 7.51
C PHE A 42 -18.31 22.27 8.20
N ASN A 43 -19.59 21.89 8.04
CA ASN A 43 -20.70 22.51 8.77
C ASN A 43 -20.59 22.27 10.27
N SER A 44 -20.04 21.11 10.65
CA SER A 44 -19.75 20.77 12.04
C SER A 44 -18.56 21.56 12.61
N TRP A 45 -17.66 22.06 11.76
CA TRP A 45 -16.46 22.80 12.17
C TRP A 45 -16.80 24.27 12.48
N THR A 46 -17.61 24.46 13.51
CA THR A 46 -18.07 25.77 14.02
C THR A 46 -18.00 25.80 15.54
N GLY A 47 -17.97 27.01 16.12
CA GLY A 47 -17.84 27.20 17.57
C GLY A 47 -16.46 26.82 18.12
N ASP A 48 -16.43 26.45 19.40
CA ASP A 48 -15.19 26.15 20.15
C ASP A 48 -15.04 24.65 20.49
N SER A 49 -16.09 23.86 20.32
CA SER A 49 -16.14 22.44 20.73
C SER A 49 -15.54 21.48 19.70
N CYS A 50 -14.30 21.73 19.25
CA CYS A 50 -13.63 20.90 18.24
C CYS A 50 -13.50 19.42 18.65
N CYS A 51 -13.32 19.10 19.93
CA CYS A 51 -13.16 17.72 20.39
C CYS A 51 -14.50 16.98 20.55
N GLY A 52 -15.61 17.71 20.68
CA GLY A 52 -16.93 17.14 20.97
C GLY A 52 -17.92 17.14 19.80
N GLY A 53 -17.53 17.57 18.60
CA GLY A 53 -18.51 17.68 17.52
C GLY A 53 -18.01 17.99 16.12
N TRP A 54 -16.71 18.17 15.89
CA TRP A 54 -16.19 18.41 14.55
C TRP A 54 -15.98 17.09 13.82
N TYR A 55 -16.63 16.96 12.66
CA TYR A 55 -16.56 15.74 11.85
C TYR A 55 -15.10 15.40 11.53
N GLY A 56 -14.73 14.15 11.80
CA GLY A 56 -13.39 13.64 11.54
C GLY A 56 -12.30 14.18 12.47
N VAL A 57 -12.62 14.94 13.51
CA VAL A 57 -11.63 15.39 14.51
C VAL A 57 -11.79 14.56 15.76
N SER A 58 -10.68 14.09 16.32
CA SER A 58 -10.65 13.47 17.65
C SER A 58 -9.53 14.06 18.49
N CYS A 59 -9.72 14.03 19.80
CA CYS A 59 -8.79 14.57 20.78
C CYS A 59 -8.46 13.54 21.84
N ASP A 60 -7.31 13.74 22.47
CA ASP A 60 -6.94 13.07 23.70
C ASP A 60 -7.90 13.50 24.83
N PRO A 61 -8.52 12.56 25.56
CA PRO A 61 -9.58 12.86 26.54
C PRO A 61 -9.04 13.59 27.79
N ASP A 62 -7.75 13.47 28.09
CA ASP A 62 -7.15 14.06 29.28
C ASP A 62 -6.59 15.46 29.00
N THR A 63 -5.96 15.64 27.85
CA THR A 63 -5.26 16.88 27.48
C THR A 63 -6.06 17.78 26.55
N LEU A 64 -7.15 17.27 25.95
CA LEU A 64 -7.96 17.94 24.93
C LEU A 64 -7.15 18.41 23.70
N LYS A 65 -5.97 17.82 23.50
CA LYS A 65 -5.15 18.03 22.30
C LYS A 65 -5.69 17.23 21.14
N VAL A 66 -5.68 17.80 19.95
CA VAL A 66 -6.13 17.10 18.72
C VAL A 66 -5.14 16.00 18.39
N THR A 67 -5.63 14.77 18.33
CA THR A 67 -4.84 13.57 18.06
C THR A 67 -5.11 12.99 16.69
N ASP A 68 -6.27 13.25 16.11
CA ASP A 68 -6.69 12.61 14.87
C ASP A 68 -7.45 13.59 13.98
N ILE A 69 -7.10 13.57 12.70
CA ILE A 69 -7.92 14.12 11.62
C ILE A 69 -8.16 12.99 10.63
N SER A 70 -9.44 12.64 10.44
CA SER A 70 -9.87 11.60 9.52
C SER A 70 -10.99 12.09 8.61
N LEU A 71 -10.60 12.47 7.40
CA LEU A 71 -11.50 12.89 6.33
C LEU A 71 -11.35 11.90 5.16
N ARG A 72 -12.32 10.99 4.99
CA ARG A 72 -12.36 10.03 3.87
C ARG A 72 -13.50 10.38 2.92
N GLY A 73 -13.19 10.55 1.63
CA GLY A 73 -14.15 10.88 0.57
C GLY A 73 -14.90 9.66 0.02
N GLU A 74 -14.44 8.46 0.33
CA GLU A 74 -15.16 7.21 0.09
C GLU A 74 -15.27 6.47 1.42
N SER A 75 -16.50 6.35 1.94
CA SER A 75 -16.79 5.78 3.25
C SER A 75 -18.23 5.27 3.29
N GLU A 76 -18.49 4.25 4.12
CA GLU A 76 -19.83 3.78 4.49
C GLU A 76 -20.51 4.74 5.50
N ASP A 77 -20.06 5.99 5.58
CA ASP A 77 -20.61 6.95 6.54
C ASP A 77 -21.98 7.45 6.02
N PRO A 78 -23.00 7.57 6.90
CA PRO A 78 -24.34 8.04 6.54
C PRO A 78 -24.38 9.33 5.72
N ILE A 79 -23.38 10.21 5.85
CA ILE A 79 -23.32 11.44 5.05
C ILE A 79 -23.18 11.17 3.54
N PHE A 80 -22.48 10.10 3.15
CA PHE A 80 -22.31 9.69 1.75
C PHE A 80 -23.54 8.95 1.23
N GLU A 81 -24.10 8.05 2.04
CA GLU A 81 -25.33 7.32 1.70
C GLU A 81 -26.49 8.29 1.43
N LYS A 82 -26.69 9.27 2.32
CA LYS A 82 -27.74 10.29 2.17
C LYS A 82 -27.54 11.16 0.94
N ALA A 83 -26.29 11.45 0.58
CA ALA A 83 -25.98 12.25 -0.59
C ALA A 83 -26.07 11.46 -1.90
N GLY A 84 -26.05 10.12 -1.85
CA GLY A 84 -26.07 9.24 -3.02
C GLY A 84 -24.84 9.41 -3.93
N ARG A 85 -23.70 9.83 -3.37
CA ARG A 85 -22.49 10.15 -4.13
C ARG A 85 -21.22 10.01 -3.29
N THR A 86 -20.10 9.83 -3.99
CA THR A 86 -18.76 9.92 -3.39
C THR A 86 -18.37 11.37 -3.11
N GLY A 87 -17.44 11.54 -2.16
CA GLY A 87 -16.87 12.81 -1.76
C GLY A 87 -16.07 13.47 -2.86
N TYR A 88 -16.13 14.80 -2.88
CA TYR A 88 -15.28 15.62 -3.74
C TYR A 88 -14.88 16.87 -2.97
N MET A 89 -13.57 17.01 -2.74
CA MET A 89 -13.01 18.17 -2.07
C MET A 89 -11.79 18.66 -2.85
N THR A 90 -11.66 19.98 -2.97
CA THR A 90 -10.53 20.65 -3.60
C THR A 90 -9.75 21.45 -2.57
N GLY A 91 -8.52 21.85 -2.92
CA GLY A 91 -7.65 22.61 -2.03
C GLY A 91 -6.31 21.91 -1.83
N SER A 92 -5.66 22.21 -0.71
CA SER A 92 -4.36 21.63 -0.35
C SER A 92 -4.23 21.44 1.16
N ILE A 93 -3.30 20.57 1.58
CA ILE A 93 -2.99 20.37 2.99
C ILE A 93 -2.19 21.57 3.48
N SER A 94 -2.82 22.43 4.28
CA SER A 94 -2.14 23.60 4.87
C SER A 94 -0.97 23.19 5.77
N PRO A 95 0.21 23.83 5.68
CA PRO A 95 1.32 23.60 6.61
C PRO A 95 0.99 23.89 8.07
N GLU A 96 -0.08 24.66 8.34
CA GLU A 96 -0.58 24.94 9.68
C GLU A 96 -0.99 23.68 10.45
N ILE A 97 -1.27 22.58 9.73
CA ILE A 97 -1.51 21.25 10.32
C ILE A 97 -0.38 20.80 11.25
N CYS A 98 0.85 21.27 10.99
CA CYS A 98 2.03 20.92 11.76
C CYS A 98 2.08 21.57 13.15
N LYS A 99 1.12 22.46 13.47
CA LYS A 99 0.92 22.99 14.84
C LYS A 99 0.15 22.02 15.74
N LEU A 100 -0.44 20.96 15.18
CA LEU A 100 -1.06 19.87 15.92
C LEU A 100 0.02 18.88 16.37
N ASP A 101 0.78 19.25 17.39
CA ASP A 101 1.97 18.53 17.88
C ASP A 101 1.69 17.13 18.47
N SER A 102 0.44 16.89 18.89
CA SER A 102 -0.05 15.59 19.37
C SER A 102 -0.65 14.71 18.27
N LEU A 103 -0.64 15.13 17.01
CA LEU A 103 -1.30 14.40 15.92
C LEU A 103 -0.68 13.00 15.72
N THR A 104 -1.54 11.98 15.81
CA THR A 104 -1.19 10.57 15.60
C THR A 104 -1.75 10.02 14.30
N ILE A 105 -2.90 10.50 13.84
CA ILE A 105 -3.53 10.09 12.60
C ILE A 105 -3.84 11.33 11.75
N LEU A 106 -3.34 11.32 10.50
CA LEU A 106 -3.75 12.24 9.45
C LEU A 106 -4.23 11.42 8.25
N ILE A 107 -5.55 11.39 8.07
CA ILE A 107 -6.21 10.79 6.91
C ILE A 107 -6.93 11.90 6.14
N VAL A 108 -6.54 12.10 4.89
CA VAL A 108 -7.21 12.95 3.91
C VAL A 108 -7.26 12.16 2.61
N ALA A 109 -8.19 11.21 2.51
CA ALA A 109 -8.20 10.17 1.48
C ALA A 109 -9.43 10.26 0.55
N ASP A 110 -9.26 9.87 -0.71
CA ASP A 110 -10.32 9.63 -1.70
C ASP A 110 -11.23 10.83 -2.02
N TRP A 111 -10.70 12.04 -1.89
CA TRP A 111 -11.43 13.28 -2.16
C TRP A 111 -11.32 13.74 -3.61
N LYS A 112 -10.49 13.09 -4.43
CA LYS A 112 -10.36 13.25 -5.89
C LYS A 112 -9.85 14.62 -6.37
N GLY A 113 -9.88 15.65 -5.54
CA GLY A 113 -9.53 17.03 -5.89
C GLY A 113 -8.49 17.69 -4.99
N ILE A 114 -8.05 17.05 -3.91
CA ILE A 114 -6.99 17.59 -3.04
C ILE A 114 -5.68 17.56 -3.80
N SER A 115 -4.95 18.68 -3.80
CA SER A 115 -3.77 18.92 -4.62
C SER A 115 -2.68 19.63 -3.81
N GLY A 116 -1.59 20.01 -4.47
CA GLY A 116 -0.41 20.60 -3.83
C GLY A 116 0.61 19.55 -3.41
N GLU A 117 1.57 19.93 -2.57
CA GLU A 117 2.62 19.03 -2.06
C GLU A 117 2.31 18.53 -0.65
N ILE A 118 2.95 17.42 -0.26
CA ILE A 118 2.99 16.98 1.14
C ILE A 118 3.79 18.04 1.94
N PRO A 119 3.19 18.72 2.93
CA PRO A 119 3.92 19.74 3.69
C PRO A 119 5.14 19.14 4.39
N LYS A 120 6.34 19.64 4.06
CA LYS A 120 7.61 19.12 4.62
C LYS A 120 7.66 19.13 6.15
N CYS A 121 6.92 20.05 6.78
CA CYS A 121 6.81 20.13 8.23
C CYS A 121 6.14 18.91 8.88
N LEU A 122 5.39 18.09 8.13
CA LEU A 122 4.79 16.85 8.65
C LEU A 122 5.84 15.92 9.23
N THR A 123 7.06 15.95 8.71
CA THR A 123 8.21 15.18 9.22
C THR A 123 8.63 15.54 10.65
N LYS A 124 8.09 16.63 11.22
CA LYS A 124 8.31 17.06 12.61
C LYS A 124 7.28 16.49 13.59
N LEU A 125 6.19 15.90 13.11
CA LEU A 125 5.13 15.35 13.95
C LEU A 125 5.54 13.98 14.51
N SER A 126 6.35 13.97 15.56
CA SER A 126 6.95 12.75 16.14
C SER A 126 5.94 11.75 16.72
N HIS A 127 4.68 12.13 16.85
CA HIS A 127 3.59 11.27 17.30
C HIS A 127 2.84 10.58 16.14
N LEU A 128 3.11 10.96 14.89
CA LEU A 128 2.37 10.48 13.73
C LEU A 128 2.59 8.98 13.52
N ARG A 129 1.48 8.24 13.46
CA ARG A 129 1.38 6.79 13.29
C ARG A 129 0.75 6.40 11.97
N VAL A 130 -0.16 7.22 11.45
CA VAL A 130 -0.86 7.00 10.19
C VAL A 130 -0.82 8.29 9.38
N LEU A 131 -0.25 8.20 8.18
CA LEU A 131 -0.38 9.21 7.13
C LEU A 131 -1.02 8.54 5.92
N ASP A 132 -2.26 8.90 5.63
CA ASP A 132 -3.07 8.31 4.56
C ASP A 132 -3.67 9.41 3.68
N LEU A 133 -3.12 9.56 2.48
CA LEU A 133 -3.45 10.62 1.53
C LEU A 133 -3.90 10.04 0.17
N VAL A 134 -4.31 8.77 0.14
CA VAL A 134 -4.67 8.04 -1.09
C VAL A 134 -5.78 8.72 -1.90
N GLY A 135 -5.79 8.52 -3.21
CA GLY A 135 -6.95 8.85 -4.05
C GLY A 135 -7.15 10.35 -4.26
N ASN A 136 -6.05 11.09 -4.44
CA ASN A 136 -6.05 12.54 -4.59
C ASN A 136 -5.20 12.98 -5.81
N LYS A 137 -4.88 14.28 -5.87
CA LYS A 137 -4.05 14.92 -6.90
C LYS A 137 -2.80 15.55 -6.28
N ILE A 138 -2.29 14.98 -5.18
CA ILE A 138 -1.09 15.47 -4.49
C ILE A 138 0.12 15.20 -5.39
N SER A 139 1.02 16.17 -5.47
CA SER A 139 2.19 16.18 -6.34
C SER A 139 3.45 16.52 -5.54
N GLY A 140 4.58 16.65 -6.24
CA GLY A 140 5.88 16.86 -5.60
C GLY A 140 6.46 15.56 -5.04
N GLU A 141 7.45 15.67 -4.17
CA GLU A 141 8.22 14.53 -3.67
C GLU A 141 7.81 14.09 -2.27
N ILE A 142 8.09 12.84 -1.94
CA ILE A 142 8.08 12.38 -0.54
C ILE A 142 9.15 13.19 0.22
N PRO A 143 8.82 13.88 1.33
CA PRO A 143 9.79 14.67 2.06
C PRO A 143 11.03 13.86 2.46
N LYS A 144 12.22 14.38 2.14
CA LYS A 144 13.50 13.69 2.39
C LYS A 144 13.76 13.29 3.86
N ASP A 145 13.07 13.95 4.78
CA ASP A 145 13.20 13.76 6.23
C ASP A 145 12.07 12.87 6.79
N ILE A 146 11.32 12.15 5.94
CA ILE A 146 10.23 11.24 6.36
C ILE A 146 10.69 10.19 7.38
N GLY A 147 11.99 9.85 7.34
CA GLY A 147 12.62 8.95 8.31
C GLY A 147 12.57 9.43 9.77
N ASN A 148 12.28 10.70 10.03
CA ASN A 148 12.13 11.24 11.38
C ASN A 148 10.84 10.77 12.07
N LEU A 149 9.87 10.26 11.31
CA LEU A 149 8.59 9.78 11.84
C LEU A 149 8.72 8.36 12.40
N ASN A 150 9.52 8.20 13.45
CA ASN A 150 9.89 6.90 14.04
C ASN A 150 8.74 6.10 14.68
N LYS A 151 7.53 6.68 14.78
CA LYS A 151 6.29 6.00 15.21
C LYS A 151 5.35 5.66 14.05
N LEU A 152 5.69 6.06 12.82
CA LEU A 152 4.83 5.86 11.66
C LEU A 152 4.70 4.37 11.37
N THR A 153 3.45 3.91 11.30
CA THR A 153 3.10 2.50 11.04
C THR A 153 2.45 2.33 9.68
N VAL A 154 1.78 3.37 9.17
CA VAL A 154 1.13 3.39 7.87
C VAL A 154 1.56 4.66 7.12
N LEU A 155 2.14 4.45 5.94
CA LEU A 155 2.35 5.48 4.93
C LEU A 155 1.62 5.05 3.66
N ASN A 156 0.48 5.69 3.40
CA ASN A 156 -0.31 5.47 2.20
C ASN A 156 -0.44 6.79 1.43
N ILE A 157 0.18 6.86 0.26
CA ILE A 157 0.08 8.01 -0.65
C ILE A 157 -0.22 7.54 -2.07
N ALA A 158 -0.82 6.36 -2.21
CA ALA A 158 -1.17 5.78 -3.50
C ALA A 158 -2.16 6.66 -4.28
N ASP A 159 -2.28 6.42 -5.58
CA ASP A 159 -3.26 7.08 -6.45
C ASP A 159 -3.16 8.61 -6.38
N ASN A 160 -1.96 9.12 -6.65
CA ASN A 160 -1.63 10.54 -6.64
C ASN A 160 -0.69 10.88 -7.82
N ALA A 161 -0.07 12.06 -7.81
CA ALA A 161 0.92 12.52 -8.76
C ALA A 161 2.30 12.73 -8.12
N ILE A 162 2.65 11.93 -7.11
CA ILE A 162 3.93 12.01 -6.39
C ILE A 162 5.08 11.61 -7.33
N SER A 163 6.13 12.41 -7.36
CA SER A 163 7.33 12.22 -8.18
C SER A 163 8.60 12.15 -7.31
N GLY A 164 9.77 12.13 -7.97
CA GLY A 164 11.06 11.97 -7.29
C GLY A 164 11.33 10.53 -6.86
N ALA A 165 12.39 10.31 -6.07
CA ALA A 165 12.78 8.98 -5.60
C ALA A 165 12.22 8.66 -4.21
N ILE A 166 12.17 7.37 -3.87
CA ILE A 166 11.92 6.93 -2.49
C ILE A 166 13.09 7.44 -1.61
N PRO A 167 12.85 8.32 -0.62
CA PRO A 167 13.93 8.88 0.17
C PRO A 167 14.68 7.79 0.94
N ALA A 168 16.01 7.81 0.91
CA ALA A 168 16.83 6.84 1.64
C ALA A 168 16.52 6.81 3.15
N SER A 169 16.05 7.93 3.73
CA SER A 169 15.65 8.01 5.13
C SER A 169 14.46 7.10 5.49
N ILE A 170 13.66 6.64 4.52
CA ILE A 170 12.48 5.81 4.78
C ILE A 170 12.84 4.57 5.60
N VAL A 171 14.04 4.03 5.41
CA VAL A 171 14.55 2.84 6.11
C VAL A 171 14.74 3.06 7.61
N ASN A 172 14.71 4.31 8.08
CA ASN A 172 14.79 4.65 9.50
C ASN A 172 13.43 4.53 10.22
N ILE A 173 12.34 4.35 9.49
CA ILE A 173 11.00 4.15 10.04
C ILE A 173 10.83 2.68 10.44
N GLY A 174 11.56 2.25 11.47
CA GLY A 174 11.56 0.85 11.93
C GLY A 174 10.18 0.34 12.38
N SER A 175 9.24 1.24 12.67
CA SER A 175 7.85 0.94 13.02
C SER A 175 6.92 0.68 11.83
N LEU A 176 7.37 0.97 10.59
CA LEU A 176 6.51 0.93 9.41
C LEU A 176 6.00 -0.48 9.14
N LYS A 177 4.68 -0.63 9.02
CA LYS A 177 3.99 -1.90 8.77
C LYS A 177 3.40 -1.94 7.36
N HIS A 178 2.87 -0.82 6.90
CA HIS A 178 2.25 -0.70 5.60
C HIS A 178 2.82 0.49 4.85
N LEU A 179 3.37 0.21 3.67
CA LEU A 179 3.83 1.20 2.71
C LEU A 179 3.06 1.00 1.42
N ASP A 180 2.27 1.99 1.02
CA ASP A 180 1.55 2.00 -0.25
C ASP A 180 1.85 3.28 -1.02
N LEU A 181 2.60 3.12 -2.11
CA LEU A 181 3.04 4.17 -3.02
C LEU A 181 2.50 3.93 -4.44
N ARG A 182 1.55 3.00 -4.62
CA ARG A 182 1.08 2.58 -5.94
C ARG A 182 0.53 3.73 -6.77
N ASN A 183 0.60 3.58 -8.10
CA ASN A 183 -0.03 4.50 -9.06
C ASN A 183 0.38 5.96 -8.84
N ASN A 184 1.68 6.21 -8.96
CA ASN A 184 2.31 7.52 -8.86
C ASN A 184 3.37 7.68 -9.98
N GLN A 185 4.23 8.69 -9.89
CA GLN A 185 5.32 8.97 -10.82
C GLN A 185 6.69 8.81 -10.13
N ILE A 186 6.80 7.88 -9.18
CA ILE A 186 8.03 7.68 -8.39
C ILE A 186 9.11 7.07 -9.29
N THR A 187 10.32 7.61 -9.20
CA THR A 187 11.50 7.27 -10.00
C THR A 187 12.64 6.77 -9.11
N GLY A 188 13.82 6.53 -9.69
CA GLY A 188 15.02 6.11 -8.94
C GLY A 188 14.95 4.64 -8.52
N GLU A 189 15.81 4.25 -7.60
CA GLU A 189 15.93 2.86 -7.12
C GLU A 189 15.30 2.66 -5.75
N ILE A 190 14.95 1.41 -5.43
CA ILE A 190 14.60 1.02 -4.06
C ILE A 190 15.89 1.15 -3.21
N PRO A 191 15.87 1.86 -2.05
CA PRO A 191 17.06 2.02 -1.22
C PRO A 191 17.74 0.69 -0.90
N SER A 192 19.08 0.62 -1.01
CA SER A 192 19.82 -0.64 -0.83
C SER A 192 19.58 -1.31 0.53
N ASP A 193 19.30 -0.50 1.56
CA ASP A 193 19.03 -0.91 2.94
C ASP A 193 17.54 -1.11 3.26
N PHE A 194 16.66 -1.25 2.25
CA PHE A 194 15.21 -1.40 2.44
C PHE A 194 14.83 -2.50 3.44
N GLY A 195 15.65 -3.56 3.51
CA GLY A 195 15.55 -4.64 4.49
C GLY A 195 15.58 -4.22 5.97
N LYS A 196 15.99 -2.99 6.31
CA LYS A 196 15.94 -2.46 7.68
C LYS A 196 14.51 -2.27 8.19
N LEU A 197 13.51 -2.22 7.30
CA LEU A 197 12.09 -2.11 7.63
C LEU A 197 11.53 -3.45 8.17
N GLY A 198 12.08 -3.96 9.27
CA GLY A 198 11.77 -5.30 9.81
C GLY A 198 10.35 -5.49 10.37
N MET A 199 9.55 -4.42 10.44
CA MET A 199 8.13 -4.47 10.81
C MET A 199 7.19 -4.44 9.61
N LEU A 200 7.71 -4.22 8.39
CA LEU A 200 6.90 -4.05 7.20
C LEU A 200 6.26 -5.39 6.83
N SER A 201 4.94 -5.38 6.71
CA SER A 201 4.16 -6.53 6.27
C SER A 201 3.67 -6.40 4.83
N ARG A 202 3.50 -5.17 4.33
CA ARG A 202 3.06 -4.91 2.97
C ARG A 202 3.85 -3.75 2.35
N ALA A 203 4.47 -4.01 1.22
CA ALA A 203 5.15 -3.03 0.38
C ALA A 203 4.49 -3.03 -1.00
N LEU A 204 3.64 -2.03 -1.24
CA LEU A 204 2.89 -1.87 -2.48
C LEU A 204 3.47 -0.68 -3.24
N LEU A 205 4.25 -0.96 -4.29
CA LEU A 205 5.05 0.02 -5.03
C LEU A 205 4.75 -0.01 -6.54
N GLY A 206 3.77 -0.83 -6.96
CA GLY A 206 3.43 -1.03 -8.36
C GLY A 206 2.92 0.23 -9.08
N ARG A 207 2.95 0.21 -10.42
CA ARG A 207 2.52 1.33 -11.28
C ARG A 207 3.26 2.63 -10.98
N ASN A 208 4.58 2.58 -11.11
CA ASN A 208 5.49 3.72 -10.97
C ASN A 208 6.57 3.67 -12.07
N GLN A 209 7.63 4.46 -11.92
CA GLN A 209 8.79 4.50 -12.81
C GLN A 209 10.07 4.08 -12.04
N ILE A 210 9.93 3.18 -11.06
CA ILE A 210 11.05 2.70 -10.22
C ILE A 210 11.96 1.82 -11.09
N THR A 211 13.27 2.01 -10.95
CA THR A 211 14.32 1.33 -11.72
C THR A 211 15.32 0.64 -10.78
N GLY A 212 16.40 0.09 -11.35
CA GLY A 212 17.40 -0.66 -10.58
C GLY A 212 16.97 -2.10 -10.29
N ALA A 213 17.73 -2.78 -9.45
CA ALA A 213 17.44 -4.18 -9.06
C ALA A 213 16.68 -4.25 -7.73
N ILE A 214 16.00 -5.37 -7.49
CA ILE A 214 15.45 -5.68 -6.17
C ILE A 214 16.62 -5.83 -5.18
N PRO A 215 16.75 -4.97 -4.15
CA PRO A 215 17.88 -5.07 -3.23
C PRO A 215 17.84 -6.39 -2.46
N SER A 216 19.00 -7.05 -2.34
CA SER A 216 19.11 -8.30 -1.58
C SER A 216 18.75 -8.14 -0.10
N SER A 217 18.76 -6.92 0.43
CA SER A 217 18.31 -6.64 1.79
C SER A 217 16.83 -6.96 2.02
N VAL A 218 15.98 -6.94 0.98
CA VAL A 218 14.55 -7.28 1.07
C VAL A 218 14.34 -8.67 1.69
N THR A 219 15.25 -9.62 1.44
CA THR A 219 15.16 -10.99 1.97
C THR A 219 15.37 -11.07 3.48
N LYS A 220 15.72 -9.96 4.14
CA LYS A 220 15.84 -9.86 5.61
C LYS A 220 14.53 -9.44 6.29
N MET A 221 13.47 -9.19 5.53
CA MET A 221 12.19 -8.69 6.04
C MET A 221 11.26 -9.83 6.45
N TYR A 222 11.49 -10.42 7.62
CA TYR A 222 10.78 -11.62 8.11
C TYR A 222 9.26 -11.47 8.31
N ARG A 223 8.71 -10.26 8.19
CA ARG A 223 7.27 -9.98 8.32
C ARG A 223 6.59 -9.64 7.01
N LEU A 224 7.34 -9.49 5.91
CA LEU A 224 6.81 -9.05 4.64
C LEU A 224 5.99 -10.18 4.00
N ALA A 225 4.68 -9.96 3.92
CA ALA A 225 3.72 -10.90 3.36
C ALA A 225 3.37 -10.55 1.91
N ASP A 226 3.24 -9.26 1.61
CA ASP A 226 2.89 -8.78 0.27
C ASP A 226 3.97 -7.83 -0.27
N LEU A 227 4.59 -8.22 -1.38
CA LEU A 227 5.49 -7.39 -2.16
C LEU A 227 4.93 -7.22 -3.58
N ASP A 228 4.52 -6.00 -3.90
CA ASP A 228 4.06 -5.62 -5.23
C ASP A 228 4.99 -4.57 -5.84
N LEU A 229 5.77 -4.97 -6.83
CA LEU A 229 6.64 -4.11 -7.65
C LEU A 229 6.16 -4.03 -9.11
N SER A 230 4.93 -4.46 -9.39
CA SER A 230 4.39 -4.56 -10.75
C SER A 230 4.45 -3.25 -11.54
N MET A 231 4.51 -3.33 -12.87
CA MET A 231 4.38 -2.17 -13.75
C MET A 231 5.36 -1.05 -13.40
N ASN A 232 6.66 -1.38 -13.39
CA ASN A 232 7.77 -0.48 -13.14
C ASN A 232 8.88 -0.70 -14.19
N GLY A 233 10.06 -0.12 -13.96
CA GLY A 233 11.28 -0.37 -14.73
C GLY A 233 12.31 -1.23 -13.98
N ILE A 234 11.89 -2.08 -13.03
CA ILE A 234 12.79 -2.93 -12.24
C ILE A 234 13.54 -3.90 -13.16
N SER A 235 14.82 -4.09 -12.91
CA SER A 235 15.75 -4.88 -13.74
C SER A 235 16.60 -5.81 -12.87
N GLY A 236 17.56 -6.52 -13.47
CA GLY A 236 18.41 -7.47 -12.75
C GLY A 236 17.70 -8.81 -12.50
N ILE A 237 18.13 -9.54 -11.47
CA ILE A 237 17.62 -10.87 -11.14
C ILE A 237 16.71 -10.84 -9.92
N ILE A 238 15.88 -11.88 -9.77
CA ILE A 238 15.14 -12.14 -8.53
C ILE A 238 16.13 -12.67 -7.48
N PRO A 239 16.27 -12.04 -6.28
CA PRO A 239 17.14 -12.55 -5.23
C PRO A 239 16.70 -13.95 -4.76
N GLU A 240 17.60 -14.93 -4.80
CA GLU A 240 17.29 -16.34 -4.50
C GLU A 240 16.61 -16.54 -3.14
N ASN A 241 17.05 -15.80 -2.11
CA ASN A 241 16.51 -15.92 -0.75
C ASN A 241 15.12 -15.33 -0.58
N ILE A 242 14.53 -14.69 -1.59
CA ILE A 242 13.15 -14.20 -1.51
C ILE A 242 12.16 -15.35 -1.31
N GLY A 243 12.42 -16.50 -1.93
CA GLY A 243 11.62 -17.73 -1.75
C GLY A 243 11.79 -18.39 -0.39
N ASN A 244 12.73 -17.93 0.44
CA ASN A 244 12.92 -18.43 1.81
C ASN A 244 12.27 -17.52 2.86
N MET A 245 11.56 -16.47 2.43
CA MET A 245 10.89 -15.55 3.35
C MET A 245 9.70 -16.24 4.02
N PRO A 246 9.61 -16.23 5.36
CA PRO A 246 8.77 -17.16 6.12
C PRO A 246 7.27 -16.90 6.02
N VAL A 247 6.87 -15.67 5.65
CA VAL A 247 5.47 -15.24 5.61
C VAL A 247 5.08 -14.63 4.26
N LEU A 248 5.94 -14.70 3.25
CA LEU A 248 5.67 -14.13 1.93
C LEU A 248 4.56 -14.93 1.25
N SER A 249 3.40 -14.29 1.08
CA SER A 249 2.21 -14.88 0.46
C SER A 249 1.94 -14.34 -0.94
N THR A 250 2.35 -13.12 -1.22
CA THR A 250 2.15 -12.45 -2.51
C THR A 250 3.45 -11.85 -3.01
N LEU A 251 3.88 -12.28 -4.19
CA LEU A 251 4.96 -11.65 -4.94
C LEU A 251 4.46 -11.28 -6.33
N ASN A 252 4.21 -9.99 -6.55
CA ASN A 252 3.86 -9.47 -7.87
C ASN A 252 5.01 -8.64 -8.45
N LEU A 253 5.59 -9.13 -9.54
CA LEU A 253 6.69 -8.50 -10.27
C LEU A 253 6.34 -8.26 -11.74
N ASP A 254 5.05 -8.33 -12.11
CA ASP A 254 4.63 -8.27 -13.50
C ASP A 254 5.05 -6.97 -14.20
N SER A 255 5.20 -7.00 -15.53
CA SER A 255 5.45 -5.82 -16.36
C SER A 255 6.68 -5.02 -15.92
N ASN A 256 7.83 -5.69 -15.85
CA ASN A 256 9.13 -5.13 -15.52
C ASN A 256 10.19 -5.56 -16.56
N ARG A 257 11.47 -5.36 -16.24
CA ARG A 257 12.64 -5.77 -17.06
C ARG A 257 13.49 -6.80 -16.32
N ILE A 258 12.87 -7.60 -15.46
CA ILE A 258 13.58 -8.62 -14.66
C ILE A 258 14.05 -9.72 -15.59
N SER A 259 15.28 -10.19 -15.37
CA SER A 259 16.00 -11.13 -16.21
C SER A 259 16.59 -12.27 -15.38
N GLY A 260 17.24 -13.22 -16.04
CA GLY A 260 17.80 -14.41 -15.40
C GLY A 260 16.75 -15.49 -15.16
N GLN A 261 17.11 -16.48 -14.35
CA GLN A 261 16.28 -17.66 -14.09
C GLN A 261 15.34 -17.45 -12.91
N ILE A 262 14.22 -18.19 -12.91
CA ILE A 262 13.33 -18.27 -11.75
C ILE A 262 14.05 -19.06 -10.63
N PRO A 263 14.24 -18.48 -9.42
CA PRO A 263 14.80 -19.22 -8.29
C PRO A 263 13.94 -20.44 -7.93
N PRO A 264 14.52 -21.65 -7.78
CA PRO A 264 13.79 -22.84 -7.36
C PRO A 264 13.06 -22.65 -6.02
N THR A 265 13.66 -21.88 -5.10
CA THR A 265 13.10 -21.53 -3.79
C THR A 265 11.74 -20.84 -3.87
N LEU A 266 11.45 -20.09 -4.94
CA LEU A 266 10.12 -19.49 -5.14
C LEU A 266 9.06 -20.54 -5.46
N ILE A 267 9.42 -21.53 -6.27
CA ILE A 267 8.51 -22.60 -6.71
C ILE A 267 8.25 -23.60 -5.57
N SER A 268 9.29 -23.90 -4.78
CA SER A 268 9.19 -24.79 -3.62
C SER A 268 8.66 -24.10 -2.34
N ASN A 269 8.30 -22.81 -2.39
CA ASN A 269 7.78 -22.10 -1.23
C ASN A 269 6.33 -22.54 -0.93
N GLY A 270 6.10 -23.16 0.22
CA GLY A 270 4.77 -23.65 0.63
C GLY A 270 3.81 -22.58 1.16
N GLY A 271 4.26 -21.33 1.35
CA GLY A 271 3.46 -20.19 1.82
C GLY A 271 3.06 -19.20 0.71
N LEU A 272 3.70 -19.26 -0.46
CA LEU A 272 3.51 -18.31 -1.55
C LEU A 272 2.26 -18.68 -2.36
N GLY A 273 1.18 -17.93 -2.14
CA GLY A 273 -0.11 -18.17 -2.80
C GLY A 273 -0.24 -17.47 -4.16
N ILE A 274 0.32 -16.27 -4.31
CA ILE A 274 0.25 -15.51 -5.55
C ILE A 274 1.67 -15.20 -6.01
N LEU A 275 2.04 -15.75 -7.16
CA LEU A 275 3.29 -15.46 -7.85
C LEU A 275 2.98 -14.99 -9.26
N ASN A 276 3.20 -13.70 -9.51
CA ASN A 276 3.07 -13.13 -10.84
C ASN A 276 4.42 -12.58 -11.30
N LEU A 277 5.00 -13.22 -12.31
CA LEU A 277 6.27 -12.88 -12.93
C LEU A 277 6.10 -12.48 -14.41
N SER A 278 4.86 -12.27 -14.86
CA SER A 278 4.59 -12.10 -16.28
C SER A 278 5.15 -10.81 -16.86
N ARG A 279 5.32 -10.78 -18.19
CA ARG A 279 5.80 -9.59 -18.91
C ARG A 279 7.15 -9.10 -18.39
N ASN A 280 8.11 -10.02 -18.35
CA ASN A 280 9.50 -9.77 -17.97
C ASN A 280 10.43 -10.34 -19.06
N ALA A 281 11.73 -10.39 -18.76
CA ALA A 281 12.76 -10.99 -19.59
C ALA A 281 13.36 -12.26 -18.93
N LEU A 282 12.56 -13.00 -18.16
CA LEU A 282 13.01 -14.22 -17.51
C LEU A 282 13.33 -15.30 -18.54
N GLU A 283 14.42 -16.03 -18.31
CA GLU A 283 14.93 -17.05 -19.21
C GLU A 283 15.25 -18.36 -18.48
N GLY A 284 15.75 -19.35 -19.21
CA GLY A 284 16.04 -20.68 -18.66
C GLY A 284 14.76 -21.51 -18.52
N HIS A 285 14.77 -22.48 -17.60
CA HIS A 285 13.69 -23.43 -17.43
C HIS A 285 12.81 -23.03 -16.24
N ILE A 286 11.55 -23.46 -16.25
CA ILE A 286 10.74 -23.48 -15.04
C ILE A 286 11.33 -24.57 -14.11
N PRO A 287 11.73 -24.25 -12.86
CA PRO A 287 12.31 -25.24 -11.96
C PRO A 287 11.38 -26.42 -11.67
N ASP A 288 11.89 -27.65 -11.82
CA ASP A 288 11.14 -28.89 -11.54
C ASP A 288 11.23 -29.28 -10.06
N VAL A 289 10.64 -28.44 -9.21
CA VAL A 289 10.70 -28.55 -7.73
C VAL A 289 9.35 -28.31 -7.05
N PHE A 290 8.24 -28.43 -7.78
CA PHE A 290 6.91 -28.40 -7.17
C PHE A 290 6.74 -29.61 -6.24
N CYS A 291 6.03 -29.42 -5.13
CA CYS A 291 5.83 -30.46 -4.13
C CYS A 291 4.39 -30.47 -3.61
N THR A 292 4.06 -31.43 -2.76
CA THR A 292 2.72 -31.58 -2.16
C THR A 292 2.30 -30.43 -1.25
N ASP A 293 3.21 -29.51 -0.93
CA ASP A 293 2.93 -28.28 -0.18
C ASP A 293 2.80 -27.05 -1.10
N SER A 294 3.15 -27.15 -2.39
CA SER A 294 2.98 -26.06 -3.35
C SER A 294 1.49 -25.74 -3.50
N TYR A 295 1.09 -24.52 -3.11
CA TYR A 295 -0.29 -24.05 -3.11
C TYR A 295 -0.37 -22.68 -3.77
N PHE A 296 -0.58 -22.64 -5.09
CA PHE A 296 -0.69 -21.40 -5.85
C PHE A 296 -2.16 -21.09 -6.12
N MET A 297 -2.67 -20.01 -5.56
CA MET A 297 -3.94 -19.42 -5.99
C MET A 297 -3.80 -18.85 -7.41
N ALA A 298 -2.66 -18.21 -7.70
CA ALA A 298 -2.31 -17.74 -9.03
C ALA A 298 -0.81 -17.87 -9.27
N LEU A 299 -0.46 -18.50 -10.40
CA LEU A 299 0.89 -18.62 -10.93
C LEU A 299 0.89 -18.11 -12.38
N ASP A 300 1.38 -16.89 -12.59
CA ASP A 300 1.47 -16.29 -13.93
C ASP A 300 2.95 -16.10 -14.29
N LEU A 301 3.41 -16.88 -15.28
CA LEU A 301 4.76 -16.85 -15.84
C LEU A 301 4.75 -16.38 -17.30
N SER A 302 3.61 -15.89 -17.79
CA SER A 302 3.40 -15.56 -19.20
C SER A 302 4.28 -14.41 -19.70
N PHE A 303 4.44 -14.26 -21.01
CA PHE A 303 5.23 -13.17 -21.62
C PHE A 303 6.66 -13.07 -21.05
N ASN A 304 7.42 -14.17 -21.17
CA ASN A 304 8.82 -14.25 -20.81
C ASN A 304 9.60 -15.00 -21.92
N ALA A 305 10.86 -15.35 -21.67
CA ALA A 305 11.71 -16.14 -22.57
C ALA A 305 12.00 -17.54 -22.00
N LEU A 306 11.08 -18.12 -21.22
CA LEU A 306 11.23 -19.43 -20.58
C LEU A 306 11.22 -20.55 -21.61
N LYS A 307 12.06 -21.56 -21.41
CA LYS A 307 12.35 -22.65 -22.36
C LYS A 307 12.17 -24.02 -21.72
N GLY A 308 12.08 -25.03 -22.59
CA GLY A 308 12.02 -26.44 -22.21
C GLY A 308 10.61 -26.89 -21.83
N PRO A 309 10.49 -28.07 -21.19
CA PRO A 309 9.18 -28.64 -20.85
C PRO A 309 8.53 -27.95 -19.66
N ILE A 310 7.21 -28.10 -19.56
CA ILE A 310 6.49 -27.83 -18.31
C ILE A 310 6.93 -28.89 -17.29
N PRO A 311 7.31 -28.50 -16.05
CA PRO A 311 7.78 -29.44 -15.04
C PRO A 311 6.78 -30.54 -14.71
N ASN A 312 7.22 -31.79 -14.65
CA ASN A 312 6.35 -32.91 -14.28
C ASN A 312 5.95 -32.83 -12.80
N SER A 313 6.82 -32.30 -11.93
CA SER A 313 6.50 -32.12 -10.51
C SER A 313 5.30 -31.21 -10.28
N LEU A 314 4.93 -30.34 -11.24
CA LEU A 314 3.73 -29.50 -11.15
C LEU A 314 2.47 -30.35 -10.92
N SER A 315 2.42 -31.58 -11.43
CA SER A 315 1.32 -32.52 -11.16
C SER A 315 1.17 -32.91 -9.67
N SER A 316 2.23 -32.75 -8.88
CA SER A 316 2.26 -33.02 -7.44
C SER A 316 1.87 -31.81 -6.59
N ALA A 317 1.67 -30.63 -7.20
CA ALA A 317 1.23 -29.44 -6.48
C ALA A 317 -0.14 -29.68 -5.84
N LYS A 318 -0.30 -29.20 -4.61
CA LYS A 318 -1.54 -29.35 -3.85
C LYS A 318 -2.71 -28.64 -4.51
N TYR A 319 -2.44 -27.45 -5.03
CA TYR A 319 -3.44 -26.60 -5.67
C TYR A 319 -2.75 -25.61 -6.61
N VAL A 320 -3.34 -25.45 -7.80
CA VAL A 320 -3.00 -24.39 -8.75
C VAL A 320 -4.33 -23.84 -9.27
N GLY A 321 -4.76 -22.69 -8.76
CA GLY A 321 -6.06 -22.11 -9.14
C GLY A 321 -6.02 -21.51 -10.55
N HIS A 322 -5.15 -20.53 -10.74
CA HIS A 322 -4.86 -19.93 -12.04
C HIS A 322 -3.42 -20.22 -12.45
N LEU A 323 -3.23 -20.71 -13.67
CA LEU A 323 -1.93 -20.92 -14.30
C LEU A 323 -1.91 -20.23 -15.66
N ASP A 324 -0.89 -19.42 -15.92
CA ASP A 324 -0.62 -18.88 -17.25
C ASP A 324 0.86 -19.03 -17.60
N LEU A 325 1.13 -19.81 -18.64
CA LEU A 325 2.45 -20.09 -19.21
C LEU A 325 2.56 -19.59 -20.66
N SER A 326 1.57 -18.83 -21.13
CA SER A 326 1.48 -18.37 -22.51
C SER A 326 2.62 -17.41 -22.87
N HIS A 327 2.88 -17.24 -24.17
CA HIS A 327 3.89 -16.30 -24.66
C HIS A 327 5.30 -16.55 -24.07
N ASN A 328 5.80 -17.76 -24.27
CA ASN A 328 7.13 -18.22 -23.88
C ASN A 328 7.75 -19.08 -25.01
N HIS A 329 8.85 -19.77 -24.73
CA HIS A 329 9.54 -20.70 -25.63
C HIS A 329 9.47 -22.16 -25.12
N LEU A 330 8.35 -22.54 -24.49
CA LEU A 330 8.17 -23.87 -23.93
C LEU A 330 7.88 -24.91 -25.01
N CYS A 331 8.29 -26.15 -24.76
CA CYS A 331 8.09 -27.27 -25.69
C CYS A 331 7.99 -28.61 -24.97
N GLY A 332 7.13 -29.49 -25.48
CA GLY A 332 6.90 -30.82 -24.94
C GLY A 332 5.42 -31.07 -24.61
N SER A 333 5.13 -32.25 -24.08
CA SER A 333 3.78 -32.60 -23.64
C SER A 333 3.39 -31.84 -22.37
N ILE A 334 2.18 -31.29 -22.34
CA ILE A 334 1.56 -30.79 -21.11
C ILE A 334 1.35 -31.98 -20.15
N PRO A 335 1.87 -31.92 -18.90
CA PRO A 335 1.67 -32.99 -17.93
C PRO A 335 0.20 -33.24 -17.61
N ILE A 336 -0.13 -34.46 -17.23
CA ILE A 336 -1.48 -34.86 -16.83
C ILE A 336 -1.58 -34.78 -15.30
N GLY A 337 -2.69 -34.27 -14.78
CA GLY A 337 -2.98 -34.23 -13.35
C GLY A 337 -3.96 -33.12 -13.00
N SER A 338 -4.47 -33.16 -11.77
CA SER A 338 -5.49 -32.22 -11.30
C SER A 338 -5.18 -30.73 -11.49
N PRO A 339 -3.91 -30.24 -11.40
CA PRO A 339 -3.61 -28.84 -11.68
C PRO A 339 -3.88 -28.39 -13.12
N PHE A 340 -4.03 -29.34 -14.06
CA PHE A 340 -4.22 -29.06 -15.49
C PHE A 340 -5.65 -29.29 -15.97
N ASP A 341 -6.47 -30.04 -15.21
CA ASP A 341 -7.80 -30.50 -15.65
C ASP A 341 -8.80 -29.37 -15.91
N HIS A 342 -8.60 -28.20 -15.29
CA HIS A 342 -9.45 -27.02 -15.41
C HIS A 342 -8.80 -25.87 -16.20
N LEU A 343 -7.62 -26.07 -16.78
CA LEU A 343 -6.90 -25.00 -17.49
C LEU A 343 -7.38 -24.88 -18.93
N GLU A 344 -7.47 -23.63 -19.39
CA GLU A 344 -7.87 -23.31 -20.76
C GLU A 344 -6.67 -23.34 -21.71
N ALA A 345 -6.93 -23.51 -23.02
CA ALA A 345 -5.89 -23.45 -24.05
C ALA A 345 -5.11 -22.12 -24.03
N SER A 346 -5.77 -21.03 -23.63
CA SER A 346 -5.21 -19.68 -23.49
C SER A 346 -3.94 -19.68 -22.64
N SER A 347 -3.93 -20.42 -21.51
CA SER A 347 -2.80 -20.57 -20.59
C SER A 347 -1.52 -21.14 -21.22
N PHE A 348 -1.58 -21.72 -22.42
CA PHE A 348 -0.43 -22.38 -23.06
C PHE A 348 -0.11 -21.83 -24.46
N THR A 349 -0.92 -20.90 -24.96
CA THR A 349 -0.75 -20.36 -26.32
C THR A 349 0.59 -19.65 -26.51
N ASN A 350 1.04 -19.55 -27.76
CA ASN A 350 2.26 -18.82 -28.12
C ASN A 350 3.53 -19.36 -27.42
N ASN A 351 3.68 -20.68 -27.44
CA ASN A 351 4.88 -21.42 -27.07
C ASN A 351 5.41 -22.19 -28.30
N ASP A 352 6.68 -22.60 -28.28
CA ASP A 352 7.37 -23.16 -29.45
C ASP A 352 6.76 -24.49 -29.92
N CYS A 353 6.50 -25.43 -29.00
CA CYS A 353 5.96 -26.75 -29.35
C CYS A 353 5.28 -27.48 -28.18
N LEU A 354 4.42 -26.79 -27.44
CA LEU A 354 3.54 -27.46 -26.47
C LEU A 354 2.42 -28.25 -27.16
N CYS A 355 2.15 -29.46 -26.66
CA CYS A 355 1.07 -30.35 -27.14
C CYS A 355 0.43 -31.12 -25.97
N GLY A 356 -0.73 -31.75 -26.20
CA GLY A 356 -1.56 -32.38 -25.16
C GLY A 356 -2.72 -31.47 -24.73
N ASN A 357 -3.76 -32.05 -24.11
CA ASN A 357 -4.94 -31.31 -23.63
C ASN A 357 -4.51 -30.16 -22.70
N PRO A 358 -5.03 -28.91 -22.85
CA PRO A 358 -6.10 -28.43 -23.74
C PRO A 358 -5.70 -28.03 -25.17
N LEU A 359 -4.45 -28.24 -25.57
CA LEU A 359 -3.98 -28.03 -26.94
C LEU A 359 -4.24 -29.26 -27.84
N ARG A 360 -3.67 -29.25 -29.04
CA ARG A 360 -3.69 -30.40 -29.96
C ARG A 360 -2.88 -31.56 -29.39
N THR A 361 -3.28 -32.78 -29.71
CA THR A 361 -2.56 -33.99 -29.32
C THR A 361 -1.12 -33.95 -29.81
N CYS A 362 -0.20 -34.42 -28.96
CA CYS A 362 1.09 -34.94 -29.41
C CYS A 362 0.83 -36.22 -30.23
#